data_AF-A0A3A5W050-F1
#
_entry.id   AF-A0A3A5W050-F1
#
_cell.length_a   1.000
_cell.length_b   1.000
_cell.length_c   1.000
_cell.angle_alpha   90.00
_cell.angle_beta   90.00
_cell.angle_gamma   90.00
#
_symmetry.space_group_name_H-M   'P 1'
#
loop_
_entity.id
_entity.type
_entity.pdbx_description
1 polymer ?
#
loop_
_entity_poly.entity_id
_entity_poly.type
_entity_poly.pdbx_seq_one_letter_code
_entity_poly.pdbx_strand_id
1 'polypeptide(L)'
;MTEQATERVGLWLGLQAGGFLGLYFGFSLALVSALTSPDEILRLVYFMVLPPFIGSILLGPFLARRVRPVISKIPPFNRVLDAVKGLDEGQGKWRALSHIRSDGRTVRLDLHDSTRVKEILAATLPLVESFPIRYIVGRGIPASRQPQLRPLVLETIDSQFSKTRQSRFTSAIEVGPELSEELRNQRKKINRLLTIFLPIATFLGWLEMR
;
A
#
# COMPACT_ATOMS: atom_id res chain seq x y z
N MET A 1 -24.67 6.20 0.75
CA MET A 1 -24.33 5.58 -0.55
C MET A 1 -24.11 4.10 -0.27
N THR A 2 -24.98 3.23 -0.79
CA THR A 2 -24.88 1.78 -0.59
C THR A 2 -23.64 1.26 -1.30
N GLU A 3 -22.59 0.96 -0.53
CA GLU A 3 -21.42 0.24 -1.03
C GLU A 3 -21.89 -1.09 -1.63
N GLN A 4 -21.71 -1.25 -2.94
CA GLN A 4 -21.96 -2.53 -3.60
C GLN A 4 -21.08 -3.57 -2.92
N ALA A 5 -21.72 -4.58 -2.31
CA ALA A 5 -21.05 -5.71 -1.69
C ALA A 5 -19.96 -6.24 -2.64
N THR A 6 -18.70 -6.09 -2.23
CA THR A 6 -17.58 -6.38 -3.10
C THR A 6 -17.55 -7.85 -3.46
N GLU A 7 -17.52 -8.14 -4.75
CA GLU A 7 -17.56 -9.49 -5.29
C GLU A 7 -16.39 -10.33 -4.76
N ARG A 8 -16.63 -11.61 -4.46
CA ARG A 8 -15.56 -12.53 -4.08
C ARG A 8 -14.59 -12.70 -5.26
N VAL A 9 -13.32 -12.92 -4.95
CA VAL A 9 -12.25 -13.12 -5.95
C VAL A 9 -12.59 -14.28 -6.90
N GLY A 10 -13.22 -15.34 -6.39
CA GLY A 10 -13.64 -16.50 -7.16
C GLY A 10 -12.62 -17.64 -7.13
N LEU A 11 -13.10 -18.87 -7.34
CA LEU A 11 -12.28 -20.08 -7.22
C LEU A 11 -11.07 -20.07 -8.15
N TRP A 12 -11.27 -19.66 -9.40
CA TRP A 12 -10.22 -19.65 -10.42
C TRP A 12 -9.04 -18.75 -10.06
N LEU A 13 -9.32 -17.49 -9.72
CA LEU A 13 -8.30 -16.53 -9.26
C LEU A 13 -7.67 -16.96 -7.94
N GLY A 14 -8.43 -17.60 -7.04
CA GLY A 14 -7.89 -18.20 -5.82
C GLY A 14 -6.87 -19.30 -6.13
N LEU A 15 -7.22 -20.27 -6.97
CA LEU A 15 -6.34 -21.36 -7.40
C LEU A 15 -5.07 -20.84 -8.09
N GLN A 16 -5.20 -19.84 -8.97
CA GLN A 16 -4.07 -19.17 -9.61
C GLN A 16 -3.15 -18.50 -8.58
N ALA A 17 -3.70 -17.73 -7.66
CA ALA A 17 -2.94 -17.05 -6.62
C ALA A 17 -2.23 -18.04 -5.68
N GLY A 18 -2.90 -19.15 -5.32
CA GLY A 18 -2.30 -20.24 -4.56
C GLY A 18 -1.14 -20.91 -5.30
N GLY A 19 -1.31 -21.14 -6.60
CA GLY A 19 -0.24 -21.68 -7.46
C GLY A 19 0.95 -20.74 -7.58
N PHE A 20 0.73 -19.43 -7.75
CA PHE A 20 1.79 -18.42 -7.78
C PHE A 20 2.58 -18.35 -6.46
N LEU A 21 1.89 -18.38 -5.32
CA LEU A 21 2.56 -18.42 -4.01
C LEU A 21 3.37 -19.70 -3.84
N GLY A 22 2.82 -20.84 -4.26
CA GLY A 22 3.53 -22.11 -4.28
C GLY A 22 4.78 -22.07 -5.15
N LEU A 23 4.69 -21.48 -6.34
CA LEU A 23 5.84 -21.29 -7.23
C LEU A 23 6.93 -20.41 -6.61
N TYR A 24 6.56 -19.31 -5.96
CA TYR A 24 7.55 -18.44 -5.30
C TYR A 24 8.28 -19.17 -4.17
N PHE A 25 7.54 -19.92 -3.35
CA PHE A 25 8.11 -20.75 -2.30
C PHE A 25 9.01 -21.85 -2.87
N GLY A 26 8.55 -22.57 -3.89
CA GLY A 26 9.30 -23.60 -4.58
C GLY A 26 10.58 -23.09 -5.22
N PHE A 27 10.54 -21.94 -5.89
CA PHE A 27 11.72 -21.26 -6.42
C PHE A 27 12.71 -20.90 -5.31
N SER A 28 12.23 -20.41 -4.16
CA SER A 28 13.10 -20.09 -3.03
C SER A 28 13.83 -21.33 -2.50
N LEU A 29 13.15 -22.47 -2.39
CA LEU A 29 13.76 -23.74 -1.99
C LEU A 29 14.73 -24.26 -3.04
N ALA A 30 14.37 -24.19 -4.32
CA ALA A 30 15.24 -24.59 -5.43
C ALA A 30 16.53 -23.75 -5.44
N LEU A 31 16.43 -22.44 -5.22
CA LEU A 31 17.60 -21.57 -5.14
C LEU A 31 18.54 -21.98 -3.98
N VAL A 32 17.99 -22.21 -2.79
CA VAL A 32 18.79 -22.69 -1.64
C VAL A 32 19.44 -24.02 -1.96
N SER A 33 18.68 -24.98 -2.48
CA SER A 33 19.18 -26.30 -2.87
C SER A 33 20.26 -26.25 -3.95
N ALA A 34 20.14 -25.36 -4.94
CA ALA A 34 21.16 -25.21 -5.99
C ALA A 34 22.48 -24.66 -5.42
N LEU A 35 22.40 -23.86 -4.36
CA LEU A 35 23.56 -23.29 -3.68
C LEU A 35 24.20 -24.27 -2.69
N THR A 36 23.44 -25.20 -2.10
CA THR A 36 23.94 -26.17 -1.10
C THR A 36 24.29 -27.54 -1.67
N SER A 37 23.55 -28.03 -2.67
CA SER A 37 23.79 -29.33 -3.31
C SER A 37 23.45 -29.26 -4.81
N PRO A 38 24.37 -28.72 -5.63
CA PRO A 38 24.12 -28.45 -7.05
C PRO A 38 23.89 -29.72 -7.89
N ASP A 39 24.38 -30.87 -7.43
CA ASP A 39 24.28 -32.15 -8.15
C ASP A 39 22.88 -32.78 -8.07
N GLU A 40 22.02 -32.32 -7.16
CA GLU A 40 20.67 -32.85 -6.96
C GLU A 40 19.62 -32.20 -7.88
N ILE A 41 19.79 -32.39 -9.18
CA ILE A 41 18.94 -31.81 -10.22
C ILE A 41 17.46 -32.20 -10.05
N LEU A 42 17.18 -33.45 -9.66
CA LEU A 42 15.81 -33.92 -9.44
C LEU A 42 15.12 -33.16 -8.31
N ARG A 43 15.85 -32.79 -7.25
CA ARG A 43 15.31 -32.02 -6.11
C ARG A 43 14.89 -30.62 -6.57
N LEU A 44 15.67 -29.98 -7.45
CA LEU A 44 15.31 -28.70 -8.07
C LEU A 44 14.01 -28.80 -8.88
N VAL A 45 13.86 -29.86 -9.68
CA VAL A 45 12.64 -30.10 -10.47
C VAL A 45 11.44 -30.28 -9.53
N TYR A 46 11.58 -31.07 -8.46
CA TYR A 46 10.49 -31.26 -7.50
C TYR A 46 10.08 -29.97 -6.82
N PHE A 47 11.03 -29.13 -6.40
CA PHE A 47 10.74 -27.83 -5.79
C PHE A 47 10.10 -26.84 -6.76
N MET A 48 10.36 -26.93 -8.06
CA MET A 48 9.70 -26.06 -9.05
C MET A 48 8.29 -26.53 -9.42
N VAL A 49 8.02 -27.84 -9.35
CA VAL A 49 6.77 -28.43 -9.84
C VAL A 49 5.74 -28.67 -8.73
N LEU A 50 6.11 -29.33 -7.62
CA LEU A 50 5.14 -29.75 -6.60
C LEU A 50 4.55 -28.57 -5.79
N PRO A 51 5.34 -27.60 -5.32
CA PRO A 51 4.82 -26.48 -4.52
C PRO A 51 3.73 -25.64 -5.20
N PRO A 52 3.78 -25.31 -6.51
CA PRO A 52 2.65 -24.69 -7.21
C PRO A 52 1.34 -25.49 -7.11
N PHE A 53 1.36 -26.81 -7.33
CA PHE A 53 0.15 -27.64 -7.25
C PHE A 53 -0.40 -27.70 -5.82
N ILE A 54 0.48 -27.95 -4.85
CA ILE A 54 0.13 -27.98 -3.43
C ILE A 54 -0.43 -26.63 -2.99
N GLY A 55 0.23 -25.53 -3.36
CA GLY A 55 -0.20 -24.17 -3.07
C GLY A 55 -1.57 -23.85 -3.69
N SER A 56 -1.81 -24.26 -4.93
CA SER A 56 -3.10 -24.09 -5.60
C SER A 56 -4.22 -24.82 -4.85
N ILE A 57 -4.02 -26.09 -4.49
CA ILE A 57 -5.04 -26.91 -3.83
C ILE A 57 -5.31 -26.46 -2.39
N LEU A 58 -4.25 -26.19 -1.61
CA LEU A 58 -4.40 -25.85 -0.19
C LEU A 58 -4.80 -24.40 0.02
N LEU A 59 -4.15 -23.45 -0.68
CA LEU A 59 -4.39 -22.03 -0.47
C LEU A 59 -5.50 -21.50 -1.37
N GLY A 60 -5.72 -22.09 -2.55
CA GLY A 60 -6.67 -21.57 -3.53
C GLY A 60 -8.10 -21.44 -3.02
N PRO A 61 -8.70 -22.45 -2.37
CA PRO A 61 -10.04 -22.36 -1.77
C PRO A 61 -10.14 -21.27 -0.69
N PHE A 62 -9.07 -21.03 0.06
CA PHE A 62 -9.03 -19.98 1.07
C PHE A 62 -8.93 -18.58 0.44
N LEU A 63 -8.08 -18.43 -0.59
CA LEU A 63 -7.89 -17.18 -1.32
C LEU A 63 -9.11 -16.81 -2.16
N ALA A 64 -9.84 -17.80 -2.68
CA ALA A 64 -11.08 -17.61 -3.43
C ALA A 64 -12.19 -16.91 -2.63
N ARG A 65 -12.18 -17.09 -1.30
CA ARG A 65 -13.14 -16.47 -0.37
C ARG A 65 -12.82 -15.01 -0.07
N ARG A 66 -11.64 -14.50 -0.48
CA ARG A 66 -11.31 -13.09 -0.26
C ARG A 66 -12.22 -12.19 -1.07
N VAL A 67 -12.54 -11.05 -0.48
CA VAL A 67 -13.33 -9.99 -1.08
C VAL A 67 -12.42 -9.17 -1.99
N ARG A 68 -12.84 -8.89 -3.23
CA ARG A 68 -12.07 -8.00 -4.12
C ARG A 68 -11.98 -6.61 -3.49
N PRO A 69 -10.82 -5.93 -3.54
CA PRO A 69 -10.74 -4.55 -3.10
C PRO A 69 -11.66 -3.68 -3.98
N VAL A 70 -12.38 -2.74 -3.36
CA VAL A 70 -13.24 -1.78 -4.09
C VAL A 70 -12.35 -0.97 -5.03
N ILE A 71 -12.54 -1.16 -6.34
CA ILE A 71 -11.90 -0.32 -7.36
C ILE A 71 -12.84 0.87 -7.59
N SER A 72 -12.43 2.06 -7.17
CA SER A 72 -13.16 3.29 -7.48
C SER A 72 -13.28 3.46 -9.00
N LYS A 73 -14.50 3.72 -9.52
CA LYS A 73 -14.77 3.92 -10.96
C LYS A 73 -14.00 5.11 -11.55
N ILE A 74 -13.68 6.11 -10.73
CA ILE A 74 -12.82 7.24 -11.12
C ILE A 74 -11.49 7.07 -10.36
N PRO A 75 -10.34 7.08 -11.06
CA PRO A 75 -9.04 7.00 -10.41
C PRO A 75 -8.88 8.11 -9.37
N PRO A 76 -8.32 7.83 -8.18
CA PRO A 76 -8.05 8.82 -7.14
C PRO A 76 -7.36 10.10 -7.67
N PHE A 77 -6.40 9.93 -8.57
CA PHE A 77 -5.67 11.02 -9.20
C PHE A 77 -6.57 12.06 -9.87
N ASN A 78 -7.51 11.62 -10.71
CA ASN A 78 -8.39 12.53 -11.46
C ASN A 78 -9.30 13.31 -10.51
N ARG A 79 -9.80 12.67 -9.44
CA ARG A 79 -10.62 13.35 -8.43
C ARG A 79 -9.87 14.47 -7.72
N VAL A 80 -8.60 14.24 -7.41
CA VAL A 80 -7.76 15.29 -6.81
C VAL A 80 -7.50 16.40 -7.82
N LEU A 81 -7.22 16.07 -9.08
CA LEU A 81 -7.01 17.06 -10.16
C LEU A 81 -8.24 17.96 -10.36
N ASP A 82 -9.43 17.37 -10.37
CA ASP A 82 -10.70 18.10 -10.48
C ASP A 82 -10.93 19.00 -9.27
N ALA A 83 -10.62 18.53 -8.05
CA ALA A 83 -10.83 19.30 -6.82
C ALA A 83 -9.96 20.56 -6.73
N VAL A 84 -8.75 20.53 -7.28
CA VAL A 84 -7.80 21.66 -7.26
C VAL A 84 -7.86 22.50 -8.54
N LYS A 85 -8.83 22.25 -9.42
CA LYS A 85 -8.95 22.94 -10.69
C LYS A 85 -9.11 24.45 -10.45
N GLY A 86 -8.26 25.26 -11.10
CA GLY A 86 -8.24 26.72 -10.91
C GLY A 86 -7.38 27.20 -9.71
N LEU A 87 -6.67 26.28 -9.04
CA LEU A 87 -5.67 26.62 -8.02
C LEU A 87 -4.25 26.74 -8.60
N ASP A 88 -4.07 26.59 -9.91
CA ASP A 88 -2.77 26.73 -10.57
C ASP A 88 -2.24 28.17 -10.49
N GLU A 89 -0.98 28.33 -10.06
CA GLU A 89 -0.36 29.63 -9.79
C GLU A 89 0.60 30.09 -10.92
N GLY A 90 0.74 29.30 -11.99
CA GLY A 90 1.56 29.66 -13.15
C GLY A 90 3.03 29.19 -13.07
N GLN A 91 3.93 29.82 -13.82
CA GLN A 91 5.30 29.31 -14.06
C GLN A 91 6.21 29.47 -12.83
N GLY A 92 6.96 28.40 -12.51
CA GLY A 92 7.82 28.37 -11.33
C GLY A 92 7.06 28.34 -10.00
N LYS A 93 5.74 28.16 -10.04
CA LYS A 93 4.84 28.07 -8.90
C LYS A 93 4.08 26.75 -8.92
N TRP A 94 3.29 26.53 -7.89
CA TRP A 94 2.47 25.34 -7.78
C TRP A 94 1.52 25.17 -8.98
N ARG A 95 1.49 23.95 -9.51
CA ARG A 95 0.56 23.53 -10.56
C ARG A 95 0.14 22.08 -10.32
N ALA A 96 -1.14 21.81 -10.52
CA ALA A 96 -1.75 20.52 -10.25
C ALA A 96 -1.04 19.39 -11.00
N LEU A 97 -0.77 19.54 -12.30
CA LEU A 97 -0.14 18.49 -13.11
C LEU A 97 1.33 18.22 -12.79
N SER A 98 2.07 19.18 -12.23
CA SER A 98 3.49 18.97 -11.87
C SER A 98 3.68 18.54 -10.42
N HIS A 99 2.77 18.94 -9.53
CA HIS A 99 2.87 18.72 -8.09
C HIS A 99 2.00 17.57 -7.58
N ILE A 100 1.12 17.02 -8.42
CA ILE A 100 0.29 15.86 -8.07
C ILE A 100 0.79 14.64 -8.82
N ARG A 101 0.98 13.54 -8.09
CA ARG A 101 1.35 12.24 -8.64
C ARG A 101 0.52 11.14 -8.01
N SER A 102 0.26 10.08 -8.76
CA SER A 102 -0.37 8.87 -8.24
C SER A 102 0.68 7.82 -7.92
N ASP A 103 0.73 7.35 -6.69
CA ASP A 103 1.52 6.18 -6.29
C ASP A 103 0.67 4.88 -6.38
N GLY A 104 -0.38 4.89 -7.22
CA GLY A 104 -1.34 3.81 -7.40
C GLY A 104 -2.50 3.86 -6.40
N ARG A 105 -2.25 3.60 -5.11
CA ARG A 105 -3.29 3.63 -4.06
C ARG A 105 -3.38 4.96 -3.30
N THR A 106 -2.31 5.73 -3.30
CA THR A 106 -2.20 7.01 -2.58
C THR A 106 -1.95 8.11 -3.60
N VAL A 107 -2.61 9.25 -3.43
CA VAL A 107 -2.30 10.44 -4.24
C VAL A 107 -1.30 11.29 -3.49
N ARG A 108 -0.13 11.50 -4.10
CA ARG A 108 0.91 12.36 -3.59
C ARG A 108 0.66 13.78 -4.09
N LEU A 109 0.60 14.72 -3.16
CA LEU A 109 0.37 16.13 -3.45
C LEU A 109 1.49 16.96 -2.83
N ASP A 110 2.36 17.49 -3.66
CA ASP A 110 3.45 18.35 -3.24
C ASP A 110 2.93 19.77 -3.00
N LEU A 111 3.10 20.31 -1.80
CA LEU A 111 2.60 21.65 -1.44
C LEU A 111 3.67 22.73 -1.55
N HIS A 112 4.90 22.37 -1.93
CA HIS A 112 5.94 23.36 -2.13
C HIS A 112 5.58 24.33 -3.27
N ASP A 113 6.15 25.53 -3.19
CA ASP A 113 5.97 26.57 -4.21
C ASP A 113 4.53 27.08 -4.39
N SER A 114 3.59 26.69 -3.51
CA SER A 114 2.24 27.23 -3.44
C SER A 114 2.12 28.36 -2.43
N THR A 115 1.37 29.39 -2.79
CA THR A 115 0.86 30.43 -1.87
C THR A 115 -0.55 30.13 -1.37
N ARG A 116 -1.28 29.24 -2.06
CA ARG A 116 -2.68 28.87 -1.79
C ARG A 116 -2.84 27.54 -1.04
N VAL A 117 -1.87 27.18 -0.20
CA VAL A 117 -1.84 25.89 0.53
C VAL A 117 -3.13 25.60 1.29
N LYS A 118 -3.70 26.59 1.99
CA LYS A 118 -4.95 26.41 2.75
C LYS A 118 -6.14 26.05 1.84
N GLU A 119 -6.21 26.65 0.65
CA GLU A 119 -7.28 26.38 -0.31
C GLU A 119 -7.12 24.99 -0.92
N ILE A 120 -5.88 24.59 -1.24
CA ILE A 120 -5.58 23.24 -1.73
C ILE A 120 -5.93 22.19 -0.67
N LEU A 121 -5.62 22.43 0.60
CA LEU A 121 -6.02 21.55 1.70
C LEU A 121 -7.54 21.49 1.83
N ALA A 122 -8.23 22.63 1.82
CA ALA A 122 -9.69 22.68 1.91
C ALA A 122 -10.38 21.91 0.77
N ALA A 123 -9.83 21.97 -0.45
CA ALA A 123 -10.36 21.24 -1.60
C ALA A 123 -10.08 19.73 -1.55
N THR A 124 -8.94 19.31 -0.98
CA THR A 124 -8.48 17.91 -1.08
C THR A 124 -8.75 17.07 0.17
N LEU A 125 -8.79 17.67 1.36
CA LEU A 125 -9.05 16.95 2.61
C LEU A 125 -10.38 16.17 2.62
N PRO A 126 -11.50 16.66 2.03
CA PRO A 126 -12.73 15.87 1.95
C PRO A 126 -12.57 14.55 1.17
N LEU A 127 -11.61 14.46 0.25
CA LEU A 127 -11.36 13.26 -0.55
C LEU A 127 -10.68 12.15 0.26
N VAL A 128 -10.10 12.48 1.42
CA VAL A 128 -9.41 11.54 2.31
C VAL A 128 -10.35 10.46 2.85
N GLU A 129 -11.65 10.73 2.90
CA GLU A 129 -12.67 9.71 3.24
C GLU A 129 -12.74 8.57 2.22
N SER A 130 -12.31 8.81 0.97
CA SER A 130 -12.35 7.80 -0.10
C SER A 130 -11.01 7.09 -0.30
N PHE A 131 -9.89 7.81 -0.19
CA PHE A 131 -8.56 7.26 -0.47
C PHE A 131 -7.47 8.08 0.24
N PRO A 132 -6.31 7.47 0.54
CA PRO A 132 -5.24 8.19 1.20
C PRO A 132 -4.61 9.27 0.32
N ILE A 133 -4.33 10.42 0.92
CA ILE A 133 -3.59 11.54 0.31
C ILE A 133 -2.34 11.81 1.11
N ARG A 134 -1.20 11.92 0.42
CA ARG A 134 0.10 12.21 1.00
C ARG A 134 0.54 13.61 0.62
N TYR A 135 0.53 14.51 1.58
CA TYR A 135 0.98 15.89 1.43
C TYR A 135 2.49 15.98 1.64
N ILE A 136 3.23 16.46 0.64
CA ILE A 136 4.67 16.72 0.76
C ILE A 136 4.87 18.15 1.26
N VAL A 137 5.48 18.27 2.43
CA VAL A 137 5.58 19.52 3.19
C VAL A 137 7.00 19.84 3.63
N GLY A 138 7.93 18.93 3.34
CA GLY A 138 9.31 19.03 3.79
C GLY A 138 9.47 18.72 5.29
N ARG A 139 10.66 19.01 5.80
CA ARG A 139 11.04 18.69 7.19
C ARG A 139 10.54 19.70 8.21
N GLY A 140 10.17 20.91 7.78
CA GLY A 140 9.77 22.00 8.69
C GLY A 140 10.91 22.51 9.58
N ILE A 141 12.16 22.25 9.21
CA ILE A 141 13.34 22.80 9.91
C ILE A 141 13.65 24.20 9.39
N PRO A 142 14.22 25.12 10.20
CA PRO A 142 14.52 26.50 9.79
C PRO A 142 15.36 26.63 8.51
N ALA A 143 16.25 25.66 8.24
CA ALA A 143 17.06 25.60 7.03
C ALA A 143 16.30 25.16 5.75
N SER A 144 15.00 24.88 5.84
CA SER A 144 14.18 24.50 4.69
C SER A 144 13.77 25.73 3.88
N ARG A 145 13.50 25.55 2.58
CA ARG A 145 13.00 26.64 1.70
C ARG A 145 11.66 27.24 2.18
N GLN A 146 10.80 26.42 2.80
CA GLN A 146 9.50 26.83 3.35
C GLN A 146 9.26 26.19 4.74
N PRO A 147 9.90 26.70 5.81
CA PRO A 147 9.87 26.06 7.13
C PRO A 147 8.49 26.07 7.79
N GLN A 148 7.64 27.06 7.47
CA GLN A 148 6.28 27.18 8.02
C GLN A 148 5.26 26.23 7.39
N LEU A 149 5.59 25.57 6.27
CA LEU A 149 4.66 24.72 5.52
C LEU A 149 4.19 23.52 6.35
N ARG A 150 5.12 22.83 7.00
CA ARG A 150 4.81 21.64 7.81
C ARG A 150 3.94 21.98 9.03
N PRO A 151 4.26 22.99 9.86
CA PRO A 151 3.38 23.42 10.94
C PRO A 151 1.96 23.77 10.47
N LEU A 152 1.83 24.54 9.39
CA LEU A 152 0.53 24.94 8.84
C LEU A 152 -0.34 23.73 8.46
N VAL A 153 0.26 22.77 7.76
CA VAL A 153 -0.45 21.57 7.29
C VAL A 153 -0.80 20.66 8.48
N LEU A 154 0.11 20.52 9.46
CA LEU A 154 -0.17 19.75 10.68
C LEU A 154 -1.32 20.34 11.49
N GLU A 155 -1.35 21.65 11.69
CA GLU A 155 -2.42 22.34 12.41
C GLU A 155 -3.78 22.11 11.73
N THR A 156 -3.81 22.25 10.40
CA THR A 156 -5.03 22.01 9.61
C THR A 156 -5.50 20.57 9.70
N ILE A 157 -4.58 19.60 9.59
CA ILE A 157 -4.93 18.17 9.66
C ILE A 157 -5.32 17.75 11.08
N ASP A 158 -4.63 18.26 12.10
CA ASP A 158 -4.87 17.91 13.51
C ASP A 158 -6.21 18.41 14.04
N SER A 159 -6.72 19.51 13.49
CA SER A 159 -8.06 20.00 13.82
C SER A 159 -9.21 19.17 13.21
N GLN A 160 -8.94 18.40 12.14
CA GLN A 160 -9.98 17.68 11.39
C GLN A 160 -9.92 16.16 11.53
N PHE A 161 -8.73 15.59 11.78
CA PHE A 161 -8.52 14.14 11.75
C PHE A 161 -7.81 13.64 13.00
N SER A 162 -8.28 12.49 13.52
CA SER A 162 -7.61 11.79 14.62
C SER A 162 -6.22 11.29 14.22
N LYS A 163 -5.31 11.17 15.19
CA LYS A 163 -3.92 10.72 14.96
C LYS A 163 -3.84 9.33 14.33
N THR A 164 -4.83 8.48 14.55
CA THR A 164 -4.89 7.11 13.98
C THR A 164 -5.10 7.10 12.47
N ARG A 165 -5.66 8.17 11.90
CA ARG A 165 -5.84 8.36 10.46
C ARG A 165 -4.63 9.01 9.79
N GLN A 166 -3.65 9.47 10.58
CA GLN A 166 -2.48 10.18 10.11
C GLN A 166 -1.24 9.28 10.16
N SER A 167 -0.43 9.32 9.11
CA SER A 167 0.92 8.78 9.09
C SER A 167 1.91 9.90 8.83
N ARG A 168 2.79 10.15 9.81
CA ARG A 168 3.74 11.26 9.78
C ARG A 168 5.11 10.75 9.35
N PHE A 169 5.57 11.21 8.20
CA PHE A 169 6.89 10.92 7.66
C PHE A 169 7.83 12.13 7.83
N THR A 170 9.11 11.92 7.54
CA THR A 170 10.14 12.95 7.67
C THR A 170 9.86 14.18 6.80
N SER A 171 9.37 14.00 5.57
CA SER A 171 9.09 15.08 4.62
C SER A 171 7.63 15.19 4.17
N ALA A 172 6.76 14.34 4.71
CA ALA A 172 5.39 14.21 4.26
C ALA A 172 4.44 13.88 5.41
N ILE A 173 3.17 14.19 5.21
CA ILE A 173 2.07 13.82 6.09
C ILE A 173 1.02 13.13 5.23
N GLU A 174 0.71 11.89 5.55
CA GLU A 174 -0.32 11.13 4.86
C GLU A 174 -1.56 11.05 5.76
N VAL A 175 -2.72 11.30 5.17
CA VAL A 175 -4.01 11.13 5.83
C VAL A 175 -4.82 10.14 5.02
N GLY A 176 -5.37 9.14 5.71
CA GLY A 176 -6.14 8.08 5.10
C GLY A 176 -7.60 8.05 5.55
N PRO A 177 -8.43 7.26 4.84
CA PRO A 177 -9.78 6.98 5.29
C PRO A 177 -9.74 6.29 6.66
N GLU A 178 -10.82 6.43 7.42
CA GLU A 178 -10.93 5.67 8.65
C GLU A 178 -10.96 4.17 8.35
N LEU A 179 -9.99 3.44 8.91
CA LEU A 179 -9.96 1.99 8.77
C LEU A 179 -11.16 1.41 9.53
N SER A 180 -12.05 0.73 8.81
CA SER A 180 -13.11 -0.06 9.43
C SER A 180 -12.52 -1.00 10.48
N GLU A 181 -13.28 -1.27 11.55
CA GLU A 181 -12.82 -2.16 12.61
C GLU A 181 -12.43 -3.53 12.06
N GLU A 182 -13.14 -4.01 11.05
CA GLU A 182 -12.85 -5.27 10.37
C GLU A 182 -11.47 -5.27 9.71
N LEU A 183 -11.13 -4.25 8.91
CA LEU A 183 -9.81 -4.15 8.28
C LEU A 183 -8.69 -3.97 9.30
N ARG A 184 -8.96 -3.23 10.38
CA ARG A 184 -8.03 -3.05 11.50
C ARG A 184 -7.72 -4.36 12.20
N ASN A 185 -8.76 -5.16 12.46
CA ASN A 185 -8.64 -6.48 13.08
C ASN A 185 -7.98 -7.49 12.14
N GLN A 186 -8.28 -7.45 10.84
CA GLN A 186 -7.57 -8.25 9.84
C GLN A 186 -6.07 -7.94 9.81
N ARG A 187 -5.68 -6.66 9.84
CA ARG A 187 -4.27 -6.25 9.87
C ARG A 187 -3.57 -6.73 11.15
N LYS A 188 -4.21 -6.60 12.31
CA LYS A 188 -3.70 -7.15 13.58
C LYS A 188 -3.51 -8.66 13.50
N LYS A 189 -4.49 -9.39 12.95
CA LYS A 189 -4.42 -10.84 12.76
C LYS A 189 -3.25 -11.23 11.86
N ILE A 190 -3.09 -10.57 10.71
CA ILE A 190 -1.99 -10.82 9.78
C ILE A 190 -0.63 -10.56 10.46
N ASN A 191 -0.47 -9.43 11.14
CA ASN A 191 0.77 -9.12 11.84
C ASN A 191 1.10 -10.18 12.90
N ARG A 192 0.10 -10.63 13.68
CA ARG A 192 0.29 -11.71 14.65
C ARG A 192 0.73 -13.02 13.99
N LEU A 193 0.12 -13.38 12.86
CA LEU A 193 0.51 -14.57 12.10
C LEU A 193 1.94 -14.44 11.57
N LEU A 194 2.32 -13.28 11.04
CA LEU A 194 3.69 -13.02 10.57
C LEU A 194 4.70 -13.19 11.72
N THR A 195 4.41 -12.66 12.91
CA THR A 195 5.30 -12.82 14.07
C THR A 195 5.48 -14.29 14.48
N ILE A 196 4.45 -15.14 14.31
CA ILE A 196 4.53 -16.58 14.62
C ILE A 196 5.24 -17.36 13.51
N PHE A 197 4.91 -17.09 12.24
CA PHE A 197 5.40 -17.90 11.12
C PHE A 197 6.81 -17.52 10.66
N LEU A 198 7.23 -16.26 10.84
CA LEU A 198 8.57 -15.83 10.47
C LEU A 198 9.67 -16.68 11.14
N PRO A 199 9.70 -16.90 12.47
CA PRO A 199 10.72 -17.74 13.09
C PRO A 199 10.64 -19.20 12.66
N ILE A 200 9.45 -19.74 12.40
CA ILE A 200 9.28 -21.12 11.88
C ILE A 200 9.89 -21.25 10.49
N ALA A 201 9.59 -20.30 9.59
CA ALA A 201 10.14 -20.28 8.24
C ALA A 201 11.66 -20.15 8.26
N THR A 202 12.21 -19.28 9.13
CA THR A 202 13.66 -19.15 9.32
C THR A 202 14.29 -20.44 9.85
N PHE A 203 13.63 -21.13 10.79
CA PHE A 203 14.11 -22.40 11.33
C PHE A 203 14.11 -23.53 10.30
N LEU A 204 13.06 -23.63 9.49
CA LEU A 204 12.99 -24.60 8.40
C LEU A 204 14.06 -24.32 7.33
N GLY A 205 14.26 -23.04 6.98
CA GLY A 205 15.35 -22.64 6.08
C GLY A 205 16.73 -23.00 6.63
N TRP A 206 16.94 -22.84 7.93
CA TRP A 206 18.19 -23.26 8.58
C TRP A 206 18.39 -24.79 8.58
N LEU A 207 17.34 -25.57 8.81
CA LEU A 207 17.41 -27.04 8.73
C LEU A 207 17.82 -27.53 7.34
N GLU A 208 17.35 -26.86 6.28
CA GLU A 208 17.72 -27.21 4.89
C GLU A 208 19.20 -26.88 4.58
N MET A 209 19.79 -25.92 5.29
CA MET A 209 21.20 -25.56 5.11
C MET A 209 22.18 -26.46 5.85
N ARG A 210 21.69 -27.43 6.63
CA ARG A 210 22.49 -28.27 7.52
C ARG A 210 22.54 -29.71 7.02
#